data_AF-A0A1E4XDN6-F1
#
_entry.id   AF-A0A1E4XDN6-F1
#
_cell.length_a   1.000
_cell.length_b   1.000
_cell.length_c   1.000
_cell.angle_alpha   90.00
_cell.angle_beta   90.00
_cell.angle_gamma   90.00
#
_symmetry.space_group_name_H-M   'P 1'
#
loop_
_entity.id
_entity.type
_entity.pdbx_description
1 polymer ?
#
loop_
_entity_poly.entity_id
_entity_poly.type
_entity_poly.pdbx_seq_one_letter_code
_entity_poly.pdbx_strand_id
1 'polypeptide(L)'
;MQSATPFVLHLAPGTTAANQDFDNTQDKPKAKRGPKPKVKPNPQAHLIRMAMANGLSFIDDAVMAGLYIAVGDSGGKLNVRPRDVRKVICFNVISTAELVAKFRALTGDPICERTARYLAAAARLAIGGIERHFHRNPALVKRLQAQCDRAQRDDGGWPDLDDVAASYSLAQWEWQEFNAA
;
A
#
# COMPACT_ATOMS: atom_id res chain seq x y z
N MET A 1 -19.17 41.56 -53.83
CA MET A 1 -20.23 40.54 -53.87
C MET A 1 -19.67 39.33 -54.59
N GLN A 2 -19.18 38.33 -53.85
CA GLN A 2 -18.59 37.11 -54.41
C GLN A 2 -19.63 36.00 -54.29
N SER A 3 -20.02 35.43 -55.43
CA SER A 3 -21.02 34.38 -55.57
C SER A 3 -20.48 33.04 -55.07
N ALA A 4 -21.21 32.40 -54.14
CA ALA A 4 -20.89 31.07 -53.63
C ALA A 4 -21.20 30.00 -54.69
N THR A 5 -20.20 29.25 -55.12
CA THR A 5 -20.36 28.01 -55.89
C THR A 5 -20.84 26.87 -54.99
N PRO A 6 -21.96 26.19 -55.28
CA PRO A 6 -22.33 24.99 -54.54
C PRO A 6 -21.49 23.79 -55.03
N PHE A 7 -20.82 23.12 -54.11
CA PHE A 7 -20.21 21.80 -54.37
C PHE A 7 -21.32 20.74 -54.31
N VAL A 8 -21.58 20.07 -55.42
CA VAL A 8 -22.49 18.92 -55.51
C VAL A 8 -21.68 17.64 -55.37
N LEU A 9 -21.88 16.92 -54.26
CA LEU A 9 -21.26 15.61 -54.01
C LEU A 9 -22.07 14.54 -54.76
N HIS A 10 -21.57 14.11 -55.92
CA HIS A 10 -22.09 12.93 -56.61
C HIS A 10 -21.61 11.67 -55.87
N LEU A 11 -22.51 11.03 -55.13
CA LEU A 11 -22.30 9.70 -54.57
C LEU A 11 -22.46 8.67 -55.71
N ALA A 12 -21.39 7.93 -56.00
CA ALA A 12 -21.44 6.81 -56.94
C ALA A 12 -22.33 5.68 -56.38
N PRO A 13 -23.07 4.95 -57.24
CA PRO A 13 -23.87 3.81 -56.81
C PRO A 13 -22.93 2.67 -56.39
N GLY A 14 -22.82 2.42 -55.09
CA GLY A 14 -21.96 1.36 -54.54
C GLY A 14 -21.44 1.62 -53.12
N THR A 15 -21.63 2.81 -52.56
CA THR A 15 -21.19 3.10 -51.19
C THR A 15 -22.28 2.66 -50.19
N THR A 16 -22.20 1.42 -49.73
CA THR A 16 -23.02 0.93 -48.61
C THR A 16 -22.59 1.60 -47.31
N ALA A 17 -23.55 2.15 -46.57
CA ALA A 17 -23.34 2.65 -45.22
C ALA A 17 -22.87 1.50 -44.32
N ALA A 18 -21.69 1.63 -43.72
CA ALA A 18 -21.17 0.69 -42.73
C ALA A 18 -21.88 0.88 -41.38
N ASN A 19 -23.17 0.56 -41.34
CA ASN A 19 -23.95 0.45 -40.11
C ASN A 19 -25.01 -0.61 -40.36
N GLN A 20 -24.65 -1.88 -40.16
CA GLN A 20 -25.53 -2.94 -39.66
C GLN A 20 -24.81 -4.29 -39.82
N ASP A 21 -24.03 -4.65 -38.81
CA ASP A 21 -23.87 -6.06 -38.44
C ASP A 21 -24.48 -6.22 -37.04
N PHE A 22 -25.75 -6.63 -37.05
CA PHE A 22 -26.36 -7.30 -35.91
C PHE A 22 -25.70 -8.67 -35.82
N ASP A 23 -24.63 -8.79 -35.05
CA ASP A 23 -24.13 -10.11 -34.64
C ASP A 23 -24.27 -10.30 -33.13
N ASN A 24 -25.09 -11.31 -32.83
CA ASN A 24 -25.50 -11.79 -31.54
C ASN A 24 -24.33 -12.56 -30.92
N THR A 25 -23.36 -11.84 -30.34
CA THR A 25 -22.28 -12.47 -29.56
C THR A 25 -22.35 -11.99 -28.12
N GLN A 26 -22.92 -12.84 -27.27
CA GLN A 26 -22.75 -12.94 -25.81
C GLN A 26 -22.23 -11.68 -25.09
N ASP A 27 -23.13 -11.08 -24.30
CA ASP A 27 -22.81 -10.16 -23.20
C ASP A 27 -21.75 -10.76 -22.25
N LYS A 28 -20.48 -10.64 -22.60
CA LYS A 28 -19.40 -10.63 -21.61
C LYS A 28 -19.47 -9.26 -20.94
N PRO A 29 -19.68 -9.17 -19.62
CA PRO A 29 -19.64 -7.89 -18.95
C PRO A 29 -18.25 -7.28 -19.19
N LYS A 30 -18.21 -6.18 -19.96
CA LYS A 30 -16.98 -5.43 -20.19
C LYS A 30 -16.40 -5.09 -18.82
N ALA A 31 -15.26 -5.68 -18.48
CA ALA A 31 -14.60 -5.42 -17.20
C ALA A 31 -14.41 -3.91 -17.08
N LYS A 32 -15.03 -3.30 -16.07
CA LYS A 32 -14.86 -1.87 -15.78
C LYS A 32 -13.36 -1.61 -15.66
N ARG A 33 -12.81 -0.77 -16.53
CA ARG A 33 -11.40 -0.30 -16.51
C ARG A 33 -11.21 0.58 -15.27
N GLY A 34 -11.18 -0.04 -14.09
CA GLY A 34 -10.67 0.58 -12.88
C GLY A 34 -9.14 0.64 -12.94
N PRO A 35 -8.50 1.56 -12.20
CA PRO A 35 -7.06 1.52 -11.99
C PRO A 35 -6.63 0.13 -11.51
N LYS A 36 -5.56 -0.43 -12.09
CA LYS A 36 -5.06 -1.75 -11.68
C LYS A 36 -4.76 -1.75 -10.18
N PRO A 37 -5.12 -2.81 -9.43
CA PRO A 37 -4.80 -2.92 -8.01
C PRO A 37 -3.29 -2.75 -7.80
N LYS A 38 -2.91 -1.84 -6.90
CA LYS A 38 -1.50 -1.60 -6.58
C LYS A 38 -1.05 -2.66 -5.56
N VAL A 39 -0.46 -3.74 -6.05
CA VAL A 39 0.13 -4.81 -5.24
C VAL A 39 1.65 -4.60 -5.18
N LYS A 40 2.22 -4.59 -3.98
CA LYS A 40 3.68 -4.59 -3.77
C LYS A 40 4.10 -5.84 -2.98
N PRO A 41 4.93 -6.73 -3.55
CA PRO A 41 5.56 -7.79 -2.79
C PRO A 41 6.63 -7.21 -1.87
N ASN A 42 6.83 -7.84 -0.72
CA ASN A 42 7.80 -7.46 0.30
C ASN A 42 8.64 -8.68 0.71
N PRO A 43 9.68 -9.03 -0.07
CA PRO A 43 10.54 -10.17 0.24
C PRO A 43 11.42 -9.94 1.47
N GLN A 44 11.46 -8.72 2.01
CA GLN A 44 12.29 -8.34 3.17
C GLN A 44 11.48 -8.31 4.48
N ALA A 45 10.22 -8.78 4.47
CA ALA A 45 9.33 -8.72 5.62
C ALA A 45 9.93 -9.34 6.89
N HIS A 46 10.63 -10.47 6.78
CA HIS A 46 11.29 -11.12 7.92
C HIS A 46 12.45 -10.30 8.50
N LEU A 47 13.24 -9.65 7.64
CA LEU A 47 14.31 -8.75 8.08
C LEU A 47 13.77 -7.49 8.74
N ILE A 48 12.65 -6.95 8.23
CA ILE A 48 11.96 -5.80 8.81
C ILE A 48 11.47 -6.15 10.22
N ARG A 49 10.84 -7.32 10.40
CA ARG A 49 10.42 -7.80 11.73
C ARG A 49 11.60 -7.92 12.69
N MET A 50 12.72 -8.48 12.23
CA MET A 50 13.93 -8.60 13.05
C MET A 50 14.56 -7.24 13.36
N ALA A 51 14.57 -6.30 12.41
CA ALA A 51 15.03 -4.93 12.63
C ALA A 51 14.19 -4.20 13.67
N MET A 52 12.86 -4.36 13.63
CA MET A 52 11.96 -3.81 14.63
C MET A 52 12.13 -4.46 16.01
N ALA A 53 12.29 -5.79 16.06
CA ALA A 53 12.55 -6.51 17.32
C ALA A 53 13.86 -6.04 17.99
N ASN A 54 14.85 -5.67 17.17
CA ASN A 54 16.10 -5.07 17.63
C ASN A 54 16.00 -3.56 17.95
N GLY A 55 14.83 -2.94 17.80
CA GLY A 55 14.63 -1.51 18.09
C GLY A 55 15.39 -0.57 17.15
N LEU A 56 15.61 -0.94 15.88
CA LEU A 56 16.37 -0.11 14.94
C LEU A 56 15.56 1.11 14.48
N SER A 57 16.04 2.31 14.79
CA SER A 57 15.33 3.58 14.58
C SER A 57 15.02 3.93 13.13
N PHE A 58 15.83 3.46 12.16
CA PHE A 58 15.61 3.77 10.74
C PHE A 58 14.26 3.25 10.22
N ILE A 59 13.66 2.25 10.89
CA ILE A 59 12.30 1.80 10.58
C ILE A 59 11.29 2.90 10.87
N ASP A 60 11.45 3.60 11.99
CA ASP A 60 10.55 4.69 12.38
C ASP A 60 10.70 5.89 11.45
N ASP A 61 11.93 6.23 11.07
CA ASP A 61 12.18 7.28 10.07
C ASP A 61 11.47 6.96 8.75
N ALA A 62 11.53 5.70 8.30
CA ALA A 62 10.86 5.26 7.09
C ALA A 62 9.33 5.25 7.22
N VAL A 63 8.80 4.85 8.38
CA VAL A 63 7.35 4.86 8.68
C VAL A 63 6.82 6.29 8.71
N MET A 64 7.50 7.20 9.40
CA MET A 64 7.12 8.61 9.49
C MET A 64 7.21 9.30 8.13
N ALA A 65 8.27 9.03 7.34
CA ALA A 65 8.34 9.50 5.96
C ALA A 65 7.17 8.97 5.12
N GLY A 66 6.82 7.68 5.30
CA GLY A 66 5.65 7.04 4.72
C GLY A 66 4.35 7.81 4.97
N LEU A 67 4.11 8.15 6.24
CA LEU A 67 2.92 8.89 6.69
C LEU A 67 2.85 10.29 6.10
N TYR A 68 3.90 11.10 6.30
CA TYR A 68 3.89 12.50 5.92
C TYR A 68 3.85 12.71 4.41
N ILE A 69 4.51 11.85 3.63
CA ILE A 69 4.59 12.03 2.17
C ILE A 69 3.37 11.41 1.47
N ALA A 70 2.93 10.21 1.87
CA ALA A 70 1.96 9.44 1.09
C ALA A 70 0.50 9.60 1.55
N VAL A 71 0.28 10.05 2.79
CA VAL A 71 -1.05 10.04 3.43
C VAL A 71 -1.47 11.43 3.89
N GLY A 72 -0.55 12.20 4.46
CA GLY A 72 -0.83 13.51 5.04
C GLY A 72 -1.74 13.45 6.26
N ASP A 73 -2.28 14.60 6.64
CA ASP A 73 -3.19 14.77 7.75
C ASP A 73 -4.58 15.27 7.31
N SER A 74 -5.51 15.32 8.24
CA SER A 74 -6.78 16.02 8.10
C SER A 74 -7.04 16.80 9.38
N GLY A 75 -6.95 18.12 9.29
CA GLY A 75 -7.06 19.00 10.46
C GLY A 75 -5.91 18.82 11.44
N GLY A 76 -4.68 18.58 10.95
CA GLY A 76 -3.50 18.36 11.80
C GLY A 76 -3.41 16.95 12.39
N LYS A 77 -4.40 16.08 12.13
CA LYS A 77 -4.43 14.69 12.60
C LYS A 77 -4.05 13.72 11.48
N LEU A 78 -3.05 12.86 11.72
CA LEU A 78 -2.67 11.82 10.77
C LEU A 78 -3.86 10.90 10.45
N ASN A 79 -4.07 10.63 9.16
CA ASN A 79 -5.20 9.79 8.72
C ASN A 79 -5.05 8.31 9.12
N VAL A 80 -3.83 7.87 9.44
CA VAL A 80 -3.51 6.51 9.90
C VAL A 80 -2.42 6.55 10.98
N ARG A 81 -2.41 5.55 11.87
CA ARG A 81 -1.47 5.51 12.99
C ARG A 81 -0.11 4.95 12.55
N PRO A 82 1.03 5.48 13.06
CA PRO A 82 2.36 4.90 12.81
C PRO A 82 2.46 3.42 13.19
N ARG A 83 1.83 3.03 14.31
CA ARG A 83 1.77 1.63 14.77
C ARG A 83 1.11 0.71 13.74
N ASP A 84 0.10 1.19 13.03
CA ASP A 84 -0.60 0.39 12.02
C ASP A 84 0.29 0.21 10.78
N VAL A 85 1.01 1.26 10.37
CA VAL A 85 1.98 1.18 9.28
C VAL A 85 3.12 0.22 9.61
N ARG A 86 3.64 0.25 10.84
CA ARG A 86 4.63 -0.70 11.38
C ARG A 86 4.20 -2.16 11.20
N LYS A 87 2.93 -2.48 11.48
CA LYS A 87 2.39 -3.82 11.25
C LYS A 87 2.33 -4.18 9.76
N VAL A 88 1.87 -3.24 8.94
CA VAL A 88 1.69 -3.48 7.49
C VAL A 88 3.01 -3.68 6.75
N ILE A 89 4.08 -2.96 7.11
CA ILE A 89 5.40 -3.16 6.48
C ILE A 89 6.02 -4.54 6.78
N CYS A 90 5.45 -5.29 7.73
CA CYS A 90 5.85 -6.65 8.04
C CYS A 90 5.05 -7.72 7.27
N PHE A 91 4.11 -7.32 6.40
CA PHE A 91 3.37 -8.25 5.55
C PHE A 91 4.18 -8.60 4.30
N ASN A 92 4.05 -9.84 3.83
CA ASN A 92 4.75 -10.35 2.64
C ASN A 92 4.23 -9.71 1.36
N VAL A 93 2.97 -9.30 1.35
CA VAL A 93 2.33 -8.62 0.23
C VAL A 93 1.50 -7.48 0.79
N ILE A 94 1.56 -6.34 0.10
CA ILE A 94 0.83 -5.12 0.47
C ILE A 94 -0.07 -4.75 -0.69
N SER A 95 -1.36 -4.87 -0.44
CA SER A 95 -2.41 -4.39 -1.33
C SER A 95 -3.63 -3.97 -0.50
N THR A 96 -4.45 -3.07 -1.02
CA THR A 96 -5.68 -2.66 -0.33
C THR A 96 -6.59 -3.85 -0.05
N ALA A 97 -6.76 -4.77 -1.02
CA ALA A 97 -7.60 -5.95 -0.87
C ALA A 97 -7.10 -6.86 0.26
N GLU A 98 -5.79 -7.10 0.33
CA GLU A 98 -5.21 -7.93 1.37
C GLU A 98 -5.30 -7.28 2.76
N LEU A 99 -5.14 -5.96 2.84
CA LEU A 99 -5.29 -5.24 4.10
C LEU A 99 -6.72 -5.26 4.61
N VAL A 100 -7.73 -5.07 3.74
CA VAL A 100 -9.14 -5.20 4.15
C VAL A 100 -9.44 -6.60 4.67
N ALA A 101 -8.88 -7.64 4.02
CA ALA A 101 -9.11 -9.02 4.42
C ALA A 101 -8.45 -9.38 5.76
N LYS A 102 -7.18 -9.01 5.96
CA LYS A 102 -6.33 -9.49 7.06
C LYS A 102 -6.19 -8.51 8.22
N PHE A 103 -6.24 -7.20 7.97
CA PHE A 103 -6.00 -6.19 8.99
C PHE A 103 -7.28 -5.93 9.79
N ARG A 104 -7.13 -5.84 11.11
CA ARG A 104 -8.21 -5.47 12.02
C ARG A 104 -7.83 -4.19 12.75
N ALA A 105 -8.81 -3.30 12.89
CA ALA A 105 -8.67 -2.11 13.71
C ALA A 105 -8.49 -2.52 15.19
N LEU A 106 -8.11 -1.56 16.03
CA LEU A 106 -7.97 -1.81 17.48
C LEU A 106 -9.28 -2.31 18.12
N THR A 107 -10.43 -1.97 17.55
CA THR A 107 -11.75 -2.44 18.00
C THR A 107 -12.05 -3.89 17.62
N GLY A 108 -11.19 -4.53 16.81
CA GLY A 108 -11.42 -5.87 16.26
C GLY A 108 -12.16 -5.89 14.93
N ASP A 109 -12.65 -4.74 14.46
CA ASP A 109 -13.41 -4.63 13.22
C ASP A 109 -12.52 -4.64 11.97
N PRO A 110 -13.03 -5.08 10.80
CA PRO A 110 -12.33 -4.88 9.54
C PRO A 110 -12.18 -3.38 9.24
N ILE A 111 -11.00 -3.01 8.72
CA ILE A 111 -10.75 -1.62 8.32
C ILE A 111 -11.54 -1.24 7.07
N CYS A 112 -11.97 0.02 6.98
CA CYS A 112 -12.60 0.53 5.78
C CYS A 112 -11.60 0.66 4.62
N GLU A 113 -12.11 0.63 3.39
CA GLU A 113 -11.28 0.66 2.19
C GLU A 113 -10.40 1.92 2.10
N ARG A 114 -10.92 3.07 2.56
CA ARG A 114 -10.16 4.33 2.60
C ARG A 114 -8.93 4.22 3.50
N THR A 115 -9.08 3.68 4.71
CA THR A 115 -7.97 3.43 5.64
C THR A 115 -6.98 2.44 5.05
N ALA A 116 -7.46 1.36 4.43
CA ALA A 116 -6.61 0.38 3.76
C ALA A 116 -5.79 1.01 2.61
N ARG A 117 -6.35 1.96 1.85
CA ARG A 117 -5.62 2.71 0.81
C ARG A 117 -4.52 3.58 1.41
N TYR A 118 -4.79 4.29 2.51
CA TYR A 118 -3.77 5.09 3.20
C TYR A 118 -2.65 4.24 3.78
N LEU A 119 -2.99 3.15 4.49
CA LEU A 119 -2.00 2.21 5.02
C LEU A 119 -1.14 1.60 3.91
N ALA A 120 -1.76 1.14 2.82
CA ALA A 120 -1.01 0.58 1.69
C ALA A 120 -0.12 1.64 1.02
N ALA A 121 -0.53 2.90 0.96
CA ALA A 121 0.29 3.98 0.41
C ALA A 121 1.52 4.28 1.29
N ALA A 122 1.31 4.50 2.59
CA ALA A 122 2.39 4.75 3.55
C ALA A 122 3.39 3.59 3.58
N ALA A 123 2.91 2.35 3.69
CA ALA A 123 3.76 1.18 3.80
C ALA A 123 4.60 0.94 2.53
N ARG A 124 4.03 1.16 1.34
CA ARG A 124 4.78 1.02 0.08
C ARG A 124 5.95 2.01 -0.02
N LEU A 125 5.74 3.24 0.48
CA LEU A 125 6.79 4.25 0.53
C LEU A 125 7.84 3.92 1.59
N ALA A 126 7.41 3.56 2.81
CA ALA A 126 8.29 3.16 3.91
C ALA A 126 9.21 2.00 3.50
N ILE A 127 8.67 0.96 2.85
CA ILE A 127 9.48 -0.15 2.33
C ILE A 127 10.52 0.34 1.33
N GLY A 128 10.20 1.29 0.46
CA GLY A 128 11.20 1.86 -0.46
C GLY A 128 12.36 2.54 0.28
N GLY A 129 12.07 3.21 1.40
CA GLY A 129 13.10 3.78 2.28
C GLY A 129 13.94 2.71 2.97
N ILE A 130 13.30 1.67 3.49
CA ILE A 130 13.96 0.54 4.16
C ILE A 130 14.85 -0.24 3.18
N GLU A 131 14.35 -0.55 1.98
CA GLU A 131 15.09 -1.22 0.91
C GLU A 131 16.36 -0.45 0.56
N ARG A 132 16.26 0.88 0.45
CA ARG A 132 17.42 1.76 0.21
C ARG A 132 18.40 1.73 1.38
N HIS A 133 17.91 1.70 2.61
CA HIS A 133 18.77 1.60 3.80
C HIS A 133 19.51 0.26 3.84
N PHE A 134 18.83 -0.85 3.56
CA PHE A 134 19.43 -2.18 3.46
C PHE A 134 20.47 -2.27 2.35
N HIS A 135 20.19 -1.68 1.18
CA HIS A 135 21.15 -1.66 0.07
C HIS A 135 22.45 -0.92 0.44
N ARG A 136 22.37 0.16 1.23
CA ARG A 136 23.53 0.90 1.72
C ARG A 136 24.29 0.20 2.85
N ASN A 137 23.63 -0.72 3.56
CA ASN A 137 24.15 -1.36 4.77
C ASN A 137 24.12 -2.89 4.67
N PRO A 138 24.87 -3.52 3.74
CA PRO A 138 24.82 -4.97 3.54
C PRO A 138 25.30 -5.77 4.75
N ALA A 139 26.19 -5.22 5.58
CA ALA A 139 26.63 -5.86 6.83
C ALA A 139 25.49 -6.02 7.84
N LEU A 140 24.62 -5.00 7.94
CA LEU A 140 23.42 -5.05 8.76
C LEU A 140 22.45 -6.14 8.26
N VAL A 141 22.22 -6.20 6.94
CA VAL A 141 21.36 -7.23 6.32
C VAL A 141 21.86 -8.63 6.67
N LYS A 142 23.17 -8.90 6.53
CA LYS A 142 23.77 -10.19 6.89
C LYS A 142 23.57 -10.52 8.38
N ARG A 143 23.75 -9.54 9.27
CA ARG A 143 23.53 -9.71 10.71
C ARG A 143 22.08 -10.04 11.03
N LEU A 144 21.13 -9.33 10.45
CA LEU A 144 19.69 -9.57 10.63
C LEU A 144 19.30 -10.95 10.09
N GLN A 145 19.80 -11.32 8.91
CA GLN A 145 19.55 -12.66 8.35
C GLN A 145 20.08 -13.76 9.26
N ALA A 146 21.31 -13.62 9.78
CA ALA A 146 21.86 -14.60 10.72
C ALA A 146 21.04 -14.71 12.02
N GLN A 147 20.40 -13.62 12.47
CA GLN A 147 19.46 -13.66 13.60
C GLN A 147 18.16 -14.38 13.23
N CYS A 148 17.61 -14.11 12.04
CA CYS A 148 16.45 -14.83 11.53
C CYS A 148 16.71 -16.34 11.45
N ASP A 149 17.87 -16.74 10.92
CA ASP A 149 18.25 -18.15 10.78
C ASP A 149 18.40 -18.85 12.13
N ARG A 150 18.84 -18.12 13.18
CA ARG A 150 18.88 -18.65 14.55
C ARG A 150 17.48 -18.79 15.14
N ALA A 151 16.66 -17.75 15.04
CA ALA A 151 15.29 -17.76 15.55
C ALA A 151 14.43 -18.88 14.93
N GLN A 152 14.69 -19.24 13.66
CA GLN A 152 14.03 -20.37 13.00
C GLN A 152 14.43 -21.75 13.54
N ARG A 153 15.62 -21.88 14.13
CA ARG A 153 16.15 -23.15 14.65
C ARG A 153 15.75 -23.42 16.09
N ASP A 154 15.57 -22.37 16.87
CA ASP A 154 15.43 -22.48 18.33
C ASP A 154 13.98 -22.74 18.80
N ASP A 155 13.03 -23.03 17.88
CA ASP A 155 11.58 -23.22 18.12
C ASP A 155 10.87 -22.08 18.90
N GLY A 156 11.59 -21.02 19.29
CA GLY A 156 11.14 -19.93 20.16
C GLY A 156 10.14 -18.96 19.55
N GLY A 157 9.57 -19.30 18.39
CA GLY A 157 8.61 -18.48 17.67
C GLY A 157 9.21 -17.22 17.07
N TRP A 158 8.66 -16.78 15.95
CA TRP A 158 8.92 -15.42 15.49
C TRP A 158 8.33 -14.44 16.49
N PRO A 159 9.01 -13.32 16.80
CA PRO A 159 8.45 -12.34 17.71
C PRO A 159 7.12 -11.84 17.13
N ASP A 160 6.07 -11.83 17.97
CA ASP A 160 4.72 -11.52 17.54
C ASP A 160 4.68 -10.13 16.90
N LEU A 161 3.96 -9.99 15.79
CA LEU A 161 3.79 -8.72 15.10
C LEU A 161 3.16 -7.68 16.02
N ASP A 162 2.25 -8.11 16.90
CA ASP A 162 1.62 -7.20 17.84
C ASP A 162 2.60 -6.71 18.91
N ASP A 163 3.49 -7.57 19.39
CA ASP A 163 4.54 -7.23 20.36
C ASP A 163 5.62 -6.34 19.74
N VAL A 164 6.08 -6.67 18.52
CA VAL A 164 7.12 -5.92 17.81
C VAL A 164 6.60 -4.57 17.30
N ALA A 165 5.32 -4.49 16.93
CA ALA A 165 4.68 -3.21 16.64
C ALA A 165 4.38 -2.41 17.92
N ALA A 166 4.12 -3.08 19.05
CA ALA A 166 3.89 -2.46 20.36
C ALA A 166 5.18 -2.01 21.05
N SER A 167 6.33 -2.62 20.76
CA SER A 167 7.65 -2.24 21.30
C SER A 167 8.07 -0.82 20.89
N TYR A 168 7.23 -0.15 20.09
CA TYR A 168 7.25 1.30 19.96
C TYR A 168 6.91 1.99 21.29
N SER A 169 7.94 2.28 22.08
CA SER A 169 7.85 3.30 23.11
C SER A 169 7.88 4.68 22.46
N LEU A 170 6.72 5.09 21.94
CA LEU A 170 6.34 6.49 21.78
C LEU A 170 5.50 6.88 23.01
N ALA A 171 5.91 6.46 24.21
CA ALA A 171 5.17 6.67 25.46
C ALA A 171 5.03 8.15 25.88
N GLN A 172 5.26 9.11 24.97
CA GLN A 172 5.35 10.52 25.33
C GLN A 172 4.98 11.49 24.21
N TRP A 173 4.03 11.13 23.33
CA TRP A 173 3.27 12.13 22.57
C TRP A 173 1.78 11.79 22.78
N GLU A 174 1.27 12.21 23.94
CA GLU A 174 -0.13 12.52 24.28
C GLU A 174 -1.22 11.99 23.32
N TRP A 175 -1.44 10.69 23.30
CA TRP A 175 -2.71 10.14 22.78
C TRP A 175 -3.73 9.86 23.89
N GLN A 176 -3.33 10.02 25.17
CA GLN A 176 -4.22 9.88 26.32
C GLN A 176 -4.91 11.19 26.76
N GLU A 177 -4.44 12.37 26.35
CA GLU A 177 -5.09 13.64 26.75
C GLU A 177 -6.22 14.09 25.81
N PHE A 178 -6.33 13.55 24.59
CA PHE A 178 -7.27 14.08 23.58
C PHE A 178 -8.62 13.36 23.45
N ASN A 179 -8.94 12.40 24.32
CA ASN A 179 -10.26 11.73 24.35
C ASN A 179 -11.10 12.09 25.59
N ALA A 180 -10.72 13.14 26.32
CA ALA A 180 -11.50 13.69 27.43
C ALA A 180 -11.81 15.17 27.19
N ALA A 181 -12.56 15.49 26.12
CA ALA A 181 -13.28 16.74 25.95
C ALA A 181 -14.43 16.55 24.95
#